data_AF-A0A7S2BBJ9-F1
#
_entry.id   AF-A0A7S2BBJ9-F1
#
_cell.length_a   1.000
_cell.length_b   1.000
_cell.length_c   1.000
_cell.angle_alpha   90.00
_cell.angle_beta   90.00
_cell.angle_gamma   90.00
#
_symmetry.space_group_name_H-M   'P 1'
#
loop_
_entity.id
_entity.type
_entity.pdbx_description
1 polymer ?
#
loop_
_entity_poly.entity_id
_entity_poly.type
_entity_poly.pdbx_seq_one_letter_code
_entity_poly.pdbx_strand_id
1 'polypeptide(L)'
;SGAGAIIPATIQAASLPAPSKAPRTVEAATSAAPPSRPTDAAETGVGARVFDVFDSAEALGSTGGMILLAAAREAIEARGIFTVALSGGSIPTLLAPSLLGAAQSACFERWHLFLADERYVAEDHADSNLGAWRQVLLSKLGIPASQVYGLDASLPLEQAAGAYESILVKVA
;
A
#
# COMPACT_ATOMS: atom_id res chain seq x y z
N SER A 1 -8.22 -32.57 41.38
CA SER A 1 -8.93 -32.61 40.09
C SER A 1 -9.50 -31.24 39.79
N GLY A 2 -9.31 -30.64 38.62
CA GLY A 2 -8.49 -31.08 37.49
C GLY A 2 -7.97 -29.89 36.69
N ALA A 3 -6.82 -30.04 36.03
CA ALA A 3 -6.28 -29.02 35.15
C ALA A 3 -6.94 -29.12 33.77
N GLY A 4 -7.55 -28.05 33.30
CA GLY A 4 -8.04 -27.95 31.92
C GLY A 4 -6.87 -27.66 30.99
N ALA A 5 -6.56 -28.58 30.08
CA ALA A 5 -5.47 -28.41 29.12
C ALA A 5 -5.84 -27.37 28.04
N ILE A 6 -4.96 -26.40 27.82
CA ILE A 6 -5.04 -25.49 26.68
C ILE A 6 -4.34 -26.19 25.50
N ILE A 7 -5.11 -26.48 24.44
CA ILE A 7 -4.56 -27.05 23.19
C ILE A 7 -4.04 -25.89 22.33
N PRO A 8 -2.77 -25.87 21.91
CA PRO A 8 -2.29 -24.89 20.95
C PRO A 8 -2.86 -25.21 19.57
N ALA A 9 -3.56 -24.24 18.97
CA ALA A 9 -4.03 -24.36 17.59
C ALA A 9 -2.86 -24.16 16.62
N THR A 10 -2.33 -25.25 16.08
CA THR A 10 -1.35 -25.21 14.99
C THR A 10 -2.02 -24.63 13.74
N ILE A 11 -1.75 -23.37 13.42
CA ILE A 11 -2.16 -22.77 12.15
C ILE A 11 -1.24 -23.35 11.06
N GLN A 12 -1.82 -24.18 10.20
CA GLN A 12 -1.12 -24.79 9.08
C GLN A 12 -0.86 -23.73 8.00
N ALA A 13 0.40 -23.57 7.60
CA ALA A 13 0.79 -22.63 6.56
C ALA A 13 0.13 -23.02 5.23
N ALA A 14 -0.81 -22.19 4.77
CA ALA A 14 -1.37 -22.31 3.43
C ALA A 14 -0.31 -21.81 2.43
N SER A 15 0.29 -22.72 1.67
CA SER A 15 1.16 -22.35 0.56
C SER A 15 0.39 -21.50 -0.44
N LEU A 16 1.00 -20.39 -0.87
CA LEU A 16 0.47 -19.59 -1.98
C LEU A 16 0.26 -20.49 -3.20
N PRO A 17 -0.87 -20.38 -3.92
CA PRO A 17 -1.04 -21.06 -5.19
C PRO A 17 -0.07 -20.46 -6.22
N ALA A 18 0.68 -21.31 -6.90
CA ALA A 18 1.53 -20.87 -8.01
C ALA A 18 0.67 -20.25 -9.13
N PRO A 19 1.18 -19.23 -9.85
CA PRO A 19 0.41 -18.57 -10.92
C PRO A 19 0.00 -19.57 -12.00
N SER A 20 -1.29 -19.58 -12.33
CA SER A 20 -1.94 -20.60 -13.18
C SER A 20 -1.45 -20.61 -14.64
N LYS A 21 -0.69 -19.60 -15.07
CA LYS A 21 -0.01 -19.54 -16.38
C LYS A 21 1.37 -18.92 -16.21
N ALA A 22 2.35 -19.47 -16.94
CA ALA A 22 3.69 -18.91 -17.00
C ALA A 22 3.67 -17.47 -17.56
N PRO A 23 4.51 -16.56 -17.05
CA PRO A 23 4.60 -15.20 -17.58
C PRO A 23 5.04 -15.25 -19.04
N ARG A 24 4.33 -14.53 -19.92
CA ARG A 24 4.79 -14.29 -21.28
C ARG A 24 5.76 -13.12 -21.26
N THR A 25 7.06 -13.42 -21.33
CA THR A 25 8.07 -12.40 -21.62
C THR A 25 7.76 -11.77 -22.97
N VAL A 26 7.58 -10.44 -22.99
CA VAL A 26 7.47 -9.67 -24.24
C VAL A 26 8.72 -8.81 -24.33
N GLU A 27 9.71 -9.25 -25.11
CA GLU A 27 10.90 -8.44 -25.40
C GLU A 27 10.53 -7.33 -26.38
N ALA A 28 10.73 -6.07 -25.97
CA ALA A 28 10.57 -4.92 -26.85
C ALA A 28 11.87 -4.67 -27.62
N ALA A 29 11.83 -4.80 -28.96
CA ALA A 29 12.98 -4.55 -29.81
C ALA A 29 13.35 -3.05 -29.84
N THR A 30 14.61 -2.73 -29.56
CA THR A 30 15.18 -1.38 -29.67
C THR A 30 15.77 -1.14 -31.07
N SER A 31 15.59 0.08 -31.59
CA SER A 31 16.20 0.56 -32.84
C SER A 31 17.27 1.62 -32.51
N ALA A 32 18.44 1.56 -33.16
CA ALA A 32 19.64 2.24 -32.70
C ALA A 32 20.25 3.25 -33.70
N ALA A 33 20.26 4.54 -33.29
CA ALA A 33 21.39 5.52 -33.28
C ALA A 33 22.32 5.67 -34.53
N PRO A 34 23.44 6.45 -34.54
CA PRO A 34 24.02 7.44 -33.60
C PRO A 34 24.41 8.77 -34.35
N PRO A 35 25.42 9.61 -33.98
CA PRO A 35 26.30 9.74 -32.78
C PRO A 35 26.32 11.22 -32.22
N SER A 36 27.18 11.74 -31.32
CA SER A 36 28.16 11.24 -30.30
C SER A 36 28.60 12.40 -29.39
N ARG A 37 28.76 12.17 -28.07
CA ARG A 37 29.90 12.69 -27.26
C ARG A 37 30.09 11.81 -25.99
N PRO A 38 31.26 11.87 -25.32
CA PRO A 38 31.82 10.68 -24.67
C PRO A 38 31.64 10.60 -23.14
N THR A 39 31.64 9.34 -22.67
CA THR A 39 32.19 8.75 -21.42
C THR A 39 32.82 9.71 -20.38
N ASP A 40 32.70 9.50 -19.06
CA ASP A 40 32.49 8.26 -18.30
C ASP A 40 31.96 8.56 -16.88
N ALA A 41 31.09 7.70 -16.30
CA ALA A 41 30.89 7.50 -14.85
C ALA A 41 29.68 6.59 -14.53
N ALA A 42 29.97 5.36 -14.06
CA ALA A 42 29.14 4.54 -13.16
C ALA A 42 27.66 4.28 -13.52
N GLU A 43 27.40 3.27 -14.35
CA GLU A 43 26.10 2.56 -14.34
C GLU A 43 25.97 1.69 -13.07
N THR A 44 25.16 2.13 -12.11
CA THR A 44 24.73 1.26 -10.99
C THR A 44 23.28 0.80 -11.19
N GLY A 45 23.13 -0.40 -11.75
CA GLY A 45 22.00 -1.31 -11.53
C GLY A 45 20.58 -0.78 -11.78
N VAL A 46 20.09 -0.89 -13.02
CA VAL A 46 18.64 -0.82 -13.27
C VAL A 46 17.98 -2.08 -12.71
N GLY A 47 17.24 -1.95 -11.60
CA GLY A 47 16.44 -3.04 -11.05
C GLY A 47 15.42 -3.57 -12.07
N ALA A 48 15.26 -4.89 -12.14
CA ALA A 48 14.37 -5.54 -13.09
C ALA A 48 12.92 -5.05 -12.89
N ARG A 49 12.32 -4.49 -13.94
CA ARG A 49 10.92 -4.04 -13.93
C ARG A 49 10.00 -5.25 -14.16
N VAL A 50 9.19 -5.58 -13.16
CA VAL A 50 8.14 -6.60 -13.27
C VAL A 50 6.84 -5.92 -13.64
N PHE A 51 6.11 -6.50 -14.61
CA PHE A 51 4.81 -6.03 -15.05
C PHE A 51 3.82 -7.19 -15.07
N ASP A 52 2.87 -7.19 -14.14
CA ASP A 52 1.75 -8.12 -14.14
C ASP A 52 0.55 -7.49 -14.84
N VAL A 53 -0.04 -8.20 -15.81
CA VAL A 53 -1.20 -7.75 -16.60
C VAL A 53 -2.39 -8.62 -16.25
N PHE A 54 -3.53 -7.96 -15.99
CA PHE A 54 -4.75 -8.61 -15.52
C PHE A 54 -5.89 -8.38 -16.52
N ASP A 55 -6.69 -9.42 -16.76
CA ASP A 55 -7.83 -9.35 -17.69
C ASP A 55 -9.03 -8.54 -17.13
N SER A 56 -9.02 -8.18 -15.84
CA SER A 56 -10.08 -7.40 -15.21
C SER A 56 -9.59 -6.56 -14.01
N ALA A 57 -10.37 -5.54 -13.64
CA ALA A 57 -10.09 -4.70 -12.47
C ALA A 57 -10.23 -5.46 -11.15
N GLU A 58 -11.16 -6.42 -11.08
CA GLU A 58 -11.36 -7.28 -9.90
C GLU A 58 -10.15 -8.18 -9.66
N ALA A 59 -9.57 -8.74 -10.73
CA ALA A 59 -8.35 -9.54 -10.64
C ALA A 59 -7.17 -8.68 -10.16
N LEU A 60 -7.00 -7.48 -10.70
CA LEU A 60 -5.99 -6.52 -10.26
C LEU A 60 -6.17 -6.11 -8.78
N GLY A 61 -7.39 -5.78 -8.35
CA GLY A 61 -7.69 -5.36 -6.97
C GLY A 61 -7.57 -6.49 -5.94
N SER A 62 -7.93 -7.71 -6.34
CA SER A 62 -7.68 -8.91 -5.55
C SER A 62 -6.18 -9.13 -5.33
N THR A 63 -5.39 -9.16 -6.41
CA THR A 63 -3.94 -9.38 -6.32
C THR A 63 -3.22 -8.25 -5.59
N GLY A 64 -3.50 -6.98 -5.92
CA GLY A 64 -2.94 -5.82 -5.23
C GLY A 64 -3.29 -5.78 -3.75
N GLY A 65 -4.51 -6.16 -3.39
CA GLY A 65 -4.95 -6.31 -2.00
C GLY A 65 -4.20 -7.42 -1.25
N MET A 66 -3.98 -8.57 -1.88
CA MET A 66 -3.17 -9.64 -1.28
C MET A 66 -1.71 -9.23 -1.09
N ILE A 67 -1.09 -8.53 -2.05
CA ILE A 67 0.28 -8.00 -1.93
C ILE A 67 0.36 -7.02 -0.74
N LEU A 68 -0.59 -6.10 -0.64
CA LEU A 68 -0.64 -5.13 0.47
C LEU A 68 -0.81 -5.82 1.84
N LEU A 69 -1.70 -6.81 1.93
CA LEU A 69 -1.92 -7.58 3.17
C LEU A 69 -0.71 -8.44 3.55
N ALA A 70 0.00 -9.01 2.58
CA ALA A 70 1.24 -9.76 2.82
C ALA A 70 2.34 -8.83 3.37
N ALA A 71 2.56 -7.68 2.72
CA ALA A 71 3.52 -6.67 3.18
C ALA A 71 3.18 -6.13 4.58
N ALA A 72 1.89 -5.94 4.89
CA ALA A 72 1.43 -5.53 6.20
C ALA A 72 1.74 -6.58 7.28
N ARG A 73 1.45 -7.86 7.00
CA ARG A 73 1.75 -8.97 7.91
C ARG A 73 3.25 -9.07 8.18
N GLU A 74 4.08 -9.06 7.14
CA GLU A 74 5.55 -9.14 7.27
C GLU A 74 6.12 -7.95 8.05
N ALA A 75 5.60 -6.74 7.83
CA ALA A 75 5.97 -5.57 8.60
C ALA A 75 5.59 -5.68 10.09
N ILE A 76 4.36 -6.10 10.38
CA ILE A 76 3.87 -6.26 11.75
C ILE A 76 4.64 -7.38 12.48
N GLU A 77 4.96 -8.48 11.80
CA GLU A 77 5.81 -9.56 12.34
C GLU A 77 7.24 -9.08 12.64
N ALA A 78 7.84 -8.28 11.75
CA ALA A 78 9.24 -7.85 11.88
C ALA A 78 9.47 -6.67 12.84
N ARG A 79 8.54 -5.70 12.90
CA ARG A 79 8.69 -4.43 13.64
C ARG A 79 7.46 -3.98 14.44
N GLY A 80 6.42 -4.80 14.51
CA GLY A 80 5.22 -4.55 15.32
C GLY A 80 4.18 -3.60 14.72
N ILE A 81 4.54 -2.85 13.68
CA ILE A 81 3.68 -1.88 12.96
C ILE A 81 3.86 -1.99 11.44
N PHE A 82 2.86 -1.53 10.69
CA PHE A 82 2.94 -1.36 9.24
C PHE A 82 2.70 0.10 8.86
N THR A 83 3.63 0.69 8.12
CA THR A 83 3.55 2.05 7.55
C THR A 83 3.34 1.95 6.04
N VAL A 84 2.37 2.69 5.49
CA VAL A 84 2.10 2.71 4.05
C VAL A 84 1.62 4.08 3.57
N ALA A 85 2.14 4.52 2.43
CA ALA A 85 1.64 5.69 1.72
C ALA A 85 0.64 5.27 0.64
N LEU A 86 -0.55 5.87 0.66
CA LEU A 86 -1.68 5.57 -0.20
C LEU A 86 -1.89 6.71 -1.20
N SER A 87 -2.06 6.39 -2.48
CA SER A 87 -2.51 7.38 -3.47
C SER A 87 -4.05 7.36 -3.58
N GLY A 88 -4.57 8.33 -4.31
CA GLY A 88 -6.00 8.53 -4.54
C GLY A 88 -6.61 7.76 -5.70
N GLY A 89 -7.58 8.42 -6.35
CA GLY A 89 -8.22 7.91 -7.57
C GLY A 89 -9.05 6.66 -7.30
N SER A 90 -8.87 5.64 -8.13
CA SER A 90 -9.62 4.37 -8.02
C SER A 90 -9.09 3.40 -6.96
N ILE A 91 -7.90 3.64 -6.39
CA ILE A 91 -7.23 2.71 -5.46
C ILE A 91 -8.09 2.34 -4.23
N PRO A 92 -8.80 3.28 -3.54
CA PRO A 92 -9.64 2.91 -2.40
C PRO A 92 -10.72 1.89 -2.79
N THR A 93 -11.41 2.12 -3.91
CA THR A 93 -12.47 1.25 -4.43
C THR A 93 -11.91 -0.10 -4.92
N LEU A 94 -10.75 -0.06 -5.58
CA LEU A 94 -10.06 -1.23 -6.13
C LEU A 94 -9.61 -2.21 -5.03
N LEU A 95 -9.09 -1.70 -3.91
CA LEU A 95 -8.58 -2.51 -2.80
C LEU A 95 -9.65 -2.86 -1.76
N ALA A 96 -10.81 -2.19 -1.78
CA ALA A 96 -11.84 -2.36 -0.76
C ALA A 96 -12.32 -3.81 -0.54
N PRO A 97 -12.59 -4.63 -1.57
CA PRO A 97 -13.04 -6.01 -1.36
C PRO A 97 -12.04 -6.84 -0.54
N SER A 98 -10.76 -6.73 -0.87
CA SER A 98 -9.67 -7.47 -0.23
C SER A 98 -9.44 -7.02 1.21
N LEU A 99 -9.41 -5.71 1.46
CA LEU A 99 -9.16 -5.15 2.80
C LEU A 99 -10.35 -5.37 3.74
N LEU A 100 -11.59 -5.26 3.25
CA LEU A 100 -12.79 -5.58 4.03
C LEU A 100 -12.89 -7.09 4.33
N GLY A 101 -12.51 -7.95 3.37
CA GLY A 101 -12.42 -9.40 3.58
C GLY A 101 -11.40 -9.80 4.65
N ALA A 102 -10.37 -8.99 4.87
CA ALA A 102 -9.32 -9.20 5.88
C ALA A 102 -9.53 -8.41 7.19
N ALA A 103 -10.68 -7.76 7.39
CA ALA A 103 -10.95 -6.89 8.54
C ALA A 103 -10.68 -7.50 9.92
N GLN A 104 -10.80 -8.82 10.07
CA GLN A 104 -10.59 -9.54 11.33
C GLN A 104 -9.15 -10.06 11.52
N SER A 105 -8.31 -10.07 10.48
CA SER A 105 -6.99 -10.72 10.47
C SER A 105 -5.83 -9.81 10.09
N ALA A 106 -6.10 -8.64 9.50
CA ALA A 106 -5.07 -7.71 9.04
C ALA A 106 -4.39 -6.88 10.16
N CYS A 107 -4.87 -6.96 11.40
CA CYS A 107 -4.39 -6.15 12.54
C CYS A 107 -4.36 -4.64 12.24
N PHE A 108 -5.49 -4.09 11.76
CA PHE A 108 -5.62 -2.69 11.35
C PHE A 108 -5.29 -1.68 12.46
N GLU A 109 -5.34 -2.08 13.73
CA GLU A 109 -4.87 -1.30 14.87
C GLU A 109 -3.35 -1.01 14.84
N ARG A 110 -2.58 -1.71 14.00
CA ARG A 110 -1.12 -1.54 13.82
C ARG A 110 -0.72 -0.83 12.52
N TRP A 111 -1.70 -0.39 11.74
CA TRP A 111 -1.47 0.28 10.46
C TRP A 111 -1.36 1.79 10.67
N HIS A 112 -0.33 2.38 10.09
CA HIS A 112 -0.10 3.81 9.99
C HIS A 112 -0.21 4.22 8.53
N LEU A 113 -1.25 4.97 8.21
CA LEU A 113 -1.59 5.38 6.85
C LEU A 113 -1.15 6.81 6.58
N PHE A 114 -0.44 6.99 5.48
CA PHE A 114 -0.09 8.27 4.91
C PHE A 114 -0.76 8.41 3.56
N LEU A 115 -0.92 9.64 3.08
CA LEU A 115 -1.15 9.93 1.68
C LEU A 115 0.18 10.15 0.94
N ALA A 116 0.30 9.58 -0.25
CA ALA A 116 1.44 9.80 -1.15
C ALA A 116 1.33 11.17 -1.87
N ASP A 117 0.11 11.57 -2.19
CA ASP A 117 -0.29 12.87 -2.73
C ASP A 117 -1.59 13.31 -2.03
N GLU A 118 -1.80 14.62 -1.88
CA GLU A 118 -3.11 15.16 -1.48
C GLU A 118 -3.36 16.52 -2.15
N ARG A 119 -4.64 16.83 -2.36
CA ARG A 119 -5.11 18.07 -2.96
C ARG A 119 -5.27 19.06 -1.80
N TYR A 120 -4.78 20.28 -1.98
CA TYR A 120 -4.88 21.32 -0.95
C TYR A 120 -6.31 21.89 -0.90
N VAL A 121 -7.22 21.10 -0.34
CA VAL A 121 -8.65 21.32 -0.15
C VAL A 121 -9.06 20.74 1.21
N ALA A 122 -10.24 21.11 1.71
CA ALA A 122 -10.78 20.51 2.94
C ALA A 122 -11.04 19.00 2.77
N GLU A 123 -10.98 18.25 3.87
CA GLU A 123 -11.12 16.78 3.85
C GLU A 123 -12.50 16.30 3.36
N ASP A 124 -13.55 17.09 3.56
CA ASP A 124 -14.91 16.84 3.08
C ASP A 124 -15.13 17.26 1.61
N HIS A 125 -14.12 17.82 0.95
CA HIS A 125 -14.17 18.15 -0.47
C HIS A 125 -14.09 16.89 -1.34
N ALA A 126 -14.84 16.88 -2.44
CA ALA A 126 -14.94 15.72 -3.35
C ALA A 126 -13.60 15.27 -3.96
N ASP A 127 -12.61 16.17 -4.04
CA ASP A 127 -11.27 15.89 -4.58
C ASP A 127 -10.24 15.42 -3.53
N SER A 128 -10.59 15.35 -2.25
CA SER A 128 -9.68 14.87 -1.19
C SER A 128 -9.46 13.36 -1.31
N ASN A 129 -8.19 12.97 -1.35
CA ASN A 129 -7.79 11.57 -1.24
C ASN A 129 -8.17 10.99 0.13
N LEU A 130 -7.96 11.75 1.23
CA LEU A 130 -8.34 11.31 2.57
C LEU A 130 -9.87 11.13 2.68
N GLY A 131 -10.66 12.08 2.16
CA GLY A 131 -12.12 11.98 2.10
C GLY A 131 -12.58 10.71 1.38
N ALA A 132 -12.03 10.44 0.19
CA ALA A 132 -12.32 9.23 -0.58
C ALA A 132 -11.94 7.94 0.19
N TRP A 133 -10.74 7.89 0.78
CA TRP A 133 -10.32 6.75 1.62
C TRP A 133 -11.25 6.55 2.82
N ARG A 134 -11.65 7.63 3.51
CA ARG A 134 -12.51 7.56 4.70
C ARG A 134 -13.93 7.08 4.37
N GLN A 135 -14.49 7.55 3.26
CA GLN A 135 -15.82 7.14 2.77
C GLN A 135 -15.83 5.67 2.34
N VAL A 136 -14.83 5.23 1.56
CA VAL A 136 -14.81 3.88 0.99
C VAL A 136 -14.38 2.84 2.03
N LEU A 137 -13.34 3.12 2.82
CA LEU A 137 -12.66 2.11 3.66
C LEU A 137 -12.47 2.48 5.13
N LEU A 138 -11.86 3.62 5.48
CA LEU A 138 -11.31 3.80 6.84
C LEU A 138 -12.37 3.69 7.94
N SER A 139 -13.59 4.18 7.66
CA SER A 139 -14.75 4.09 8.56
C SER A 139 -15.22 2.64 8.84
N LYS A 140 -14.71 1.65 8.11
CA LYS A 140 -15.08 0.22 8.18
C LYS A 140 -13.94 -0.68 8.67
N LEU A 141 -12.68 -0.26 8.51
CA LEU A 141 -11.50 -1.07 8.85
C LEU A 141 -11.07 -0.96 10.33
N GLY A 142 -11.58 0.03 11.07
CA GLY A 142 -11.28 0.18 12.50
C GLY A 142 -9.88 0.74 12.80
N ILE A 143 -9.19 1.32 11.81
CA ILE A 143 -7.88 1.97 11.99
C ILE A 143 -8.06 3.19 12.93
N PRO A 144 -7.26 3.33 14.00
CA PRO A 144 -7.32 4.49 14.89
C PRO A 144 -7.08 5.80 14.14
N ALA A 145 -7.90 6.82 14.41
CA ALA A 145 -7.78 8.11 13.72
C ALA A 145 -6.40 8.78 13.92
N SER A 146 -5.72 8.52 15.04
CA SER A 146 -4.36 8.97 15.33
C SER A 146 -3.26 8.28 14.50
N GLN A 147 -3.64 7.30 13.67
CA GLN A 147 -2.77 6.55 12.76
C GLN A 147 -3.13 6.78 11.28
N VAL A 148 -3.98 7.77 11.00
CA VAL A 148 -4.31 8.21 9.65
C VAL A 148 -3.82 9.65 9.49
N TYR A 149 -2.81 9.85 8.65
CA TYR A 149 -2.14 11.13 8.45
C TYR A 149 -2.51 11.70 7.08
N GLY A 150 -3.12 12.88 7.08
CA GLY A 150 -3.41 13.68 5.90
C GLY A 150 -2.85 15.09 6.02
N LEU A 151 -3.02 15.88 4.96
CA LEU A 151 -2.61 17.27 4.91
C LEU A 151 -3.64 18.16 5.63
N ASP A 152 -3.20 19.02 6.55
CA ASP A 152 -4.08 19.99 7.20
C ASP A 152 -4.26 21.24 6.34
N ALA A 153 -5.33 21.28 5.54
CA ALA A 153 -5.67 22.41 4.67
C ALA A 153 -6.19 23.65 5.42
N SER A 154 -6.29 23.63 6.76
CA SER A 154 -6.56 24.83 7.56
C SER A 154 -5.31 25.68 7.81
N LEU A 155 -4.12 25.07 7.68
CA LEU A 155 -2.83 25.76 7.77
C LEU A 155 -2.42 26.31 6.38
N PRO A 156 -1.67 27.43 6.30
CA PRO A 156 -1.05 27.88 5.06
C PRO A 156 -0.23 26.78 4.39
N LEU A 157 -0.24 26.70 3.06
CA LEU A 157 0.31 25.58 2.27
C LEU A 157 1.71 25.13 2.70
N GLU A 158 2.65 26.06 2.87
CA GLU A 158 4.03 25.77 3.28
C GLU A 158 4.11 25.21 4.71
N GLN A 159 3.22 25.66 5.60
CA GLN A 159 3.12 25.15 6.97
C GLN A 159 2.45 23.78 7.01
N ALA A 160 1.41 23.56 6.19
CA ALA A 160 0.77 22.25 6.03
C ALA A 160 1.76 21.20 5.51
N ALA A 161 2.56 21.56 4.50
CA ALA A 161 3.61 20.69 3.96
C ALA A 161 4.70 20.38 5.01
N GLY A 162 5.24 21.39 5.71
CA GLY A 162 6.26 21.19 6.75
C GLY A 162 5.74 20.41 7.98
N ALA A 163 4.47 20.58 8.33
CA ALA A 163 3.81 19.78 9.36
C ALA A 163 3.70 18.30 8.93
N TYR A 164 3.33 18.05 7.67
CA TYR A 164 3.24 16.70 7.11
C TYR A 164 4.61 16.00 7.03
N GLU A 165 5.64 16.70 6.58
CA GLU A 165 7.04 16.23 6.60
C GLU A 165 7.48 15.87 8.03
N SER A 166 7.15 16.71 9.02
CA SER A 166 7.46 16.46 10.43
C SER A 166 6.78 15.20 11.00
N ILE A 167 5.60 14.82 10.49
CA ILE A 167 4.92 13.58 10.86
C ILE A 167 5.63 12.38 10.21
N LEU A 168 5.98 12.48 8.91
CA LEU A 168 6.71 11.43 8.19
C LEU A 168 8.01 11.06 8.92
N VAL A 169 8.87 12.04 9.21
CA VAL A 169 10.17 11.83 9.91
C VAL A 169 10.02 11.23 11.32
N LYS A 170 8.85 11.38 11.95
CA LYS A 170 8.60 10.90 13.31
C LYS A 170 8.04 9.47 13.37
N VAL A 171 7.38 9.01 12.31
CA VAL A 171 6.54 7.80 12.34
C VAL A 171 6.96 6.75 11.30
N ALA A 172 7.58 7.15 10.18
CA ALA A 172 8.02 6.26 9.10
C ALA A 172 9.52 5.95 9.17
#